data_AF-A0A453P9Z9-F1
#
_entry.id   AF-A0A453P9Z9-F1
#
_cell.length_a   1.000
_cell.length_b   1.000
_cell.length_c   1.000
_cell.angle_alpha   90.00
_cell.angle_beta   90.00
_cell.angle_gamma   90.00
#
_symmetry.space_group_name_H-M   'P 1'
#
loop_
_entity.id
_entity.type
_entity.pdbx_description
1 polymer ?
#
loop_
_entity_poly.entity_id
_entity_poly.type
_entity_poly.pdbx_seq_one_letter_code
_entity_poly.pdbx_strand_id
1 'polypeptide(L)'
;VLSAMPTFALTVLRAPKKFFKEVDKARRRFLWAQDEEATGGKCEVAWSAVTTPESHGGLGIHDLDKFARALRLRWLWLSWT
;
A
#
# COMPACT_ATOMS: atom_id res chain seq x y z
N VAL A 1 11.69 1.13 2.50
CA VAL A 1 11.61 1.92 3.75
C VAL A 1 10.18 2.34 4.09
N LEU A 2 9.45 3.10 3.24
CA LEU A 2 8.08 3.56 3.53
C LEU A 2 7.03 2.45 3.75
N SER A 3 7.23 1.25 3.22
CA SER A 3 6.30 0.13 3.41
C SER A 3 6.45 -0.60 4.75
N ALA A 4 7.56 -0.44 5.48
CA ALA A 4 7.81 -1.21 6.70
C ALA A 4 6.90 -0.79 7.86
N MET A 5 6.77 0.52 8.12
CA MET A 5 5.93 1.03 9.23
C MET A 5 4.43 0.71 9.02
N PRO A 6 3.84 0.91 7.83
CA PRO A 6 2.46 0.50 7.58
C PRO A 6 2.27 -1.00 7.70
N THR A 7 3.24 -1.81 7.27
CA THR A 7 3.14 -3.29 7.34
C THR A 7 2.99 -3.77 8.78
N PHE A 8 3.77 -3.23 9.71
CA PHE A 8 3.67 -3.55 11.13
C PHE A 8 2.31 -3.12 11.72
N ALA A 9 1.83 -1.92 11.39
CA ALA A 9 0.51 -1.49 11.82
C ALA A 9 -0.61 -2.40 11.28
N LEU A 10 -0.47 -2.89 10.04
CA LEU A 10 -1.45 -3.74 9.38
C LEU A 10 -1.46 -5.19 9.86
N THR A 11 -0.37 -5.67 10.47
CA THR A 11 -0.37 -6.98 11.13
C THR A 11 -1.20 -7.00 12.41
N VAL A 12 -1.27 -5.88 13.14
CA VAL A 12 -1.89 -5.82 14.47
C VAL A 12 -3.29 -5.20 14.43
N LEU A 13 -3.52 -4.23 13.54
CA LEU A 13 -4.75 -3.45 13.50
C LEU A 13 -5.61 -3.76 12.27
N ARG A 14 -6.93 -3.80 12.47
CA ARG A 14 -7.89 -3.74 11.37
C ARG A 14 -7.97 -2.31 10.82
N ALA A 15 -7.02 -1.96 9.96
CA ALA A 15 -6.97 -0.61 9.41
C ALA A 15 -8.20 -0.30 8.51
N PRO A 16 -8.79 0.89 8.64
CA PRO A 16 -9.89 1.32 7.77
C PRO A 16 -9.37 1.59 6.35
N LYS A 17 -10.24 1.45 5.35
CA LYS A 17 -9.87 1.70 3.94
C LYS A 17 -9.29 3.10 3.69
N LYS A 18 -9.66 4.09 4.50
CA LYS A 18 -9.11 5.45 4.45
C LYS A 18 -7.61 5.48 4.75
N PHE A 19 -7.14 4.67 5.71
CA PHE A 19 -5.72 4.57 6.04
C PHE A 19 -4.88 4.10 4.84
N PHE A 20 -5.36 3.07 4.12
CA PHE A 20 -4.69 2.60 2.90
C PHE A 20 -4.56 3.71 1.85
N LYS A 21 -5.62 4.50 1.65
CA LYS A 21 -5.60 5.62 0.71
C LYS A 21 -4.57 6.69 1.07
N GLU A 22 -4.41 7.01 2.35
CA GLU A 22 -3.41 7.97 2.82
C GLU A 22 -1.97 7.44 2.65
N VAL A 23 -1.74 6.17 2.97
CA VAL A 23 -0.42 5.54 2.75
C VAL A 23 -0.08 5.49 1.26
N ASP A 24 -1.04 5.13 0.40
CA ASP A 24 -0.85 5.12 -1.04
C ASP A 24 -0.70 6.53 -1.61
N LYS A 25 -1.29 7.55 -0.99
CA LYS A 25 -1.04 8.96 -1.33
C LYS A 25 0.39 9.35 -0.99
N ALA A 26 0.90 8.96 0.18
CA ALA A 26 2.29 9.20 0.56
C ALA A 26 3.28 8.47 -0.36
N ARG A 27 3.00 7.21 -0.74
CA ARG A 27 3.80 6.46 -1.70
C ARG A 27 3.81 7.08 -3.09
N ARG A 28 2.66 7.59 -3.57
CA ARG A 28 2.56 8.32 -4.83
C ARG A 28 3.36 9.62 -4.81
N ARG A 29 3.26 10.39 -3.73
CA ARG A 29 4.08 11.60 -3.53
C ARG A 29 5.57 11.29 -3.58
N PHE A 30 5.99 10.23 -2.89
CA PHE A 30 7.38 9.79 -2.91
C PHE A 30 7.88 9.41 -4.31
N LEU A 31 7.07 8.68 -5.09
CA LEU A 31 7.47 8.23 -6.43
C LEU A 31 7.50 9.37 -7.46
N TRP A 32 6.52 10.26 -7.42
CA TRP A 32 6.23 11.16 -8.54
C TRP A 32 6.35 12.65 -8.24
N ALA A 33 6.42 13.05 -6.96
CA ALA A 33 6.38 14.46 -6.60
C ALA A 33 7.59 14.95 -5.80
N GLN A 34 8.50 14.05 -5.38
CA GLN A 34 9.72 14.26 -4.58
C GLN A 34 9.49 15.03 -3.24
N ASP A 35 8.82 16.19 -3.25
CA ASP A 35 8.39 16.95 -2.07
C ASP A 35 7.17 17.90 -2.32
N GLU A 36 6.69 18.02 -3.57
CA GLU A 36 5.51 18.83 -3.87
C GLU A 36 4.21 18.02 -3.71
N GLU A 37 3.08 18.72 -3.56
CA GLU A 37 1.78 18.09 -3.49
C GLU A 37 1.52 17.32 -4.80
N ALA A 38 1.35 15.99 -4.71
CA ALA A 38 1.05 15.14 -5.86
C ALA A 38 -0.36 15.44 -6.39
N THR A 39 -0.46 16.40 -7.30
CA THR A 39 -1.67 16.69 -8.09
C THR A 39 -1.82 15.62 -9.18
N GLY A 40 -3.05 15.30 -9.59
CA GLY A 40 -3.35 14.21 -10.52
C GLY A 40 -2.55 14.21 -11.84
N GLY A 41 -2.12 15.37 -12.31
CA GLY A 41 -1.28 15.50 -13.51
C GLY A 41 0.19 15.07 -13.35
N LYS A 42 0.67 14.87 -12.11
CA LYS A 42 2.05 14.40 -11.85
C LYS A 42 2.16 12.88 -11.74
N CYS A 43 1.04 12.18 -11.52
CA CYS A 43 1.01 10.71 -11.52
C CYS A 43 0.68 10.21 -12.93
N GLU A 44 1.71 10.01 -13.75
CA GLU A 44 1.53 9.55 -15.14
C GLU A 44 1.05 8.10 -15.23
N VAL A 45 1.28 7.30 -14.18
CA VAL A 45 0.94 5.87 -14.16
C VAL A 45 -0.22 5.60 -13.21
N ALA A 46 -1.22 4.86 -13.71
CA ALA A 46 -2.33 4.39 -12.89
C ALA A 46 -1.82 3.56 -11.70
N TRP A 47 -2.35 3.83 -10.51
CA TRP A 47 -1.90 3.16 -9.28
C TRP A 47 -2.08 1.64 -9.33
N SER A 48 -3.10 1.15 -10.05
CA SER A 48 -3.32 -0.28 -10.30
C SER A 48 -2.20 -0.94 -11.12
N ALA A 49 -1.60 -0.22 -12.07
CA ALA A 49 -0.46 -0.71 -12.83
C ALA A 49 0.80 -0.76 -11.97
N VAL A 50 0.99 0.25 -11.10
CA VAL A 50 2.11 0.29 -10.15
C VAL A 50 2.06 -0.87 -9.14
N THR A 51 0.86 -1.23 -8.66
CA THR A 51 0.69 -2.32 -7.69
C THR A 51 0.65 -3.72 -8.29
N THR A 52 0.79 -3.81 -9.61
CA THR A 52 0.87 -5.10 -10.31
C THR A 52 2.24 -5.76 -10.01
N PRO A 53 2.31 -7.10 -9.86
CA PRO A 53 3.58 -7.78 -9.68
C PRO A 53 4.54 -7.52 -10.84
N GLU A 54 5.85 -7.53 -10.57
CA GLU A 54 6.88 -7.33 -11.59
C GLU A 54 6.78 -8.37 -12.73
N SER A 55 6.39 -9.61 -12.41
CA SER A 55 6.14 -10.66 -13.40
C SER A 55 5.04 -10.33 -14.40
N HIS A 56 4.16 -9.39 -14.07
CA HIS A 56 3.06 -8.91 -14.91
C HIS A 56 3.28 -7.47 -15.38
N GLY A 57 4.53 -6.97 -15.33
CA GLY A 57 4.91 -5.65 -15.84
C GLY A 57 4.59 -4.46 -14.92
N GLY A 58 4.28 -4.71 -13.64
CA GLY A 58 4.12 -3.66 -12.64
C GLY A 58 5.40 -3.36 -11.86
N LEU A 59 5.30 -2.47 -10.86
CA LEU A 59 6.45 -1.99 -10.09
C LEU A 59 6.75 -2.84 -8.83
N GLY A 60 6.01 -3.93 -8.61
CA GLY A 60 6.19 -4.79 -7.43
C GLY A 60 5.69 -4.19 -6.11
N ILE A 61 5.06 -3.01 -6.14
CA ILE A 61 4.51 -2.38 -4.94
C ILE A 61 3.27 -3.15 -4.49
N HIS A 62 3.22 -3.54 -3.22
CA HIS A 62 2.12 -4.36 -2.74
C HIS A 62 0.86 -3.51 -2.54
N ASP A 63 -0.25 -3.98 -3.13
CA ASP A 63 -1.61 -3.53 -2.83
C ASP A 63 -1.88 -3.74 -1.33
N LEU A 64 -2.08 -2.65 -0.60
CA LEU A 64 -2.22 -2.69 0.87
C LEU A 64 -3.47 -3.44 1.33
N ASP A 65 -4.56 -3.41 0.57
CA ASP A 65 -5.79 -4.11 0.96
C ASP A 65 -5.59 -5.63 0.84
N LYS A 66 -5.04 -6.07 -0.30
CA LYS A 66 -4.70 -7.48 -0.53
C LYS A 66 -3.62 -7.96 0.44
N PHE A 67 -2.59 -7.14 0.66
CA PHE A 67 -1.49 -7.48 1.55
C PHE A 67 -1.90 -7.53 3.02
N ALA A 68 -2.71 -6.57 3.50
CA ALA A 68 -3.24 -6.60 4.85
C ALA A 68 -4.16 -7.80 5.09
N ARG A 69 -4.95 -8.20 4.09
CA ARG A 69 -5.74 -9.43 4.15
C ARG A 69 -4.84 -10.67 4.24
N ALA A 70 -3.81 -10.77 3.41
CA ALA A 70 -2.87 -11.89 3.43
C ALA A 70 -2.12 -11.99 4.78
N LEU A 71 -1.68 -10.86 5.34
CA LEU A 71 -1.03 -10.80 6.65
C LEU A 71 -1.93 -11.29 7.78
N ARG A 72 -3.22 -10.95 7.74
CA ARG A 72 -4.19 -11.45 8.73
C ARG A 72 -4.45 -12.94 8.58
N LEU A 73 -4.51 -13.46 7.35
CA LEU A 73 -4.67 -14.90 7.11
C LEU A 73 -3.46 -15.69 7.64
N ARG A 74 -2.26 -15.11 7.62
CA ARG A 74 -1.06 -15.75 8.19
C ARG A 74 -1.18 -15.99 9.70
N TRP A 75 -1.85 -15.10 10.42
CA TRP A 75 -2.01 -15.15 11.88
C TRP A 75 -3.47 -15.37 12.26
N LEU A 76 -4.11 -16.36 11.63
CA LEU A 76 -5.54 -16.61 11.75
C LEU A 76 -5.99 -16.81 13.20
N TRP A 77 -5.12 -17.36 14.07
CA TRP A 77 -5.41 -17.55 15.49
C TRP A 77 -5.59 -16.26 16.30
N LEU A 78 -5.04 -15.13 15.85
CA LEU A 78 -5.28 -13.82 16.47
C LEU A 78 -6.75 -13.38 16.33
N SER A 79 -7.49 -13.97 15.39
CA SER A 79 -8.94 -13.71 15.23
C SER A 79 -9.83 -14.54 16.15
N TRP A 80 -9.27 -15.51 16.89
CA TRP A 80 -9.99 -16.41 17.80
C TRP A 80 -9.92 -15.96 19.27
N THR A 81 -9.36 -14.79 19.53
CA THR A 81 -9.36 -14.09 20.84
C THR A 81 -10.14 -12.80 20.72
#